data_AF-A0A3A8YS87-F1
#
_entry.id   AF-A0A3A8YS87-F1
#
_cell.length_a   1.000
_cell.length_b   1.000
_cell.length_c   1.000
_cell.angle_alpha   90.00
_cell.angle_beta   90.00
_cell.angle_gamma   90.00
#
_symmetry.space_group_name_H-M   'P 1'
#
loop_
_entity.id
_entity.type
_entity.pdbx_description
1 polymer ?
#
loop_
_entity_poly.entity_id
_entity_poly.type
_entity_poly.pdbx_seq_one_letter_code
_entity_poly.pdbx_strand_id
1 'polypeptide(L)'
;MQAVLEKEISDGKKTYQLWRSAGKPDLDYPKAENDKYLLHVEINGYLAPLGMTDFNLTDICGFEPAAQKLYGGKENRGTWLNAAEKSGGHEAVGTAVAEERKEIERLGSEPARQTEYIQNLLNGYVSTYLKSKETGGQTFPDFTGALVVNELAKCVELSAVYREKQQADEKARQARAEEEEKAYCEEQNKAANQMVSEAIQIIQNGGILKNETVKFYSSRYSFSSYSIVNHLMRQYQVDVPLRTQGWINDKLHSVTIKGGKCEYFQYYRAKNGRVSQKFFDCMRELIQAIAEQAPAGESTDVA
;
A
#
# COMPACT_ATOMS: atom_id res chain seq x y z
N MET A 1 18.83 0.65 -26.02
CA MET A 1 18.86 2.12 -25.94
C MET A 1 20.04 2.60 -26.76
N GLN A 2 19.85 3.55 -27.68
CA GLN A 2 20.99 4.20 -28.33
C GLN A 2 21.52 5.28 -27.37
N ALA A 3 22.78 5.18 -26.99
CA ALA A 3 23.43 6.10 -26.08
C ALA A 3 24.38 7.03 -26.86
N VAL A 4 24.52 8.25 -26.38
CA VAL A 4 25.48 9.23 -26.90
C VAL A 4 26.39 9.69 -25.76
N LEU A 5 27.67 9.84 -26.08
CA LEU A 5 28.63 10.39 -25.13
C LEU A 5 28.25 11.85 -24.87
N GLU A 6 27.96 12.17 -23.63
CA GLU A 6 27.62 13.53 -23.20
C GLU A 6 28.88 14.32 -22.89
N LYS A 7 29.75 13.74 -22.06
CA LYS A 7 31.01 14.36 -21.68
C LYS A 7 31.99 13.35 -21.10
N GLU A 8 33.26 13.71 -21.12
CA GLU A 8 34.32 13.04 -20.39
C GLU A 8 34.81 13.95 -19.27
N ILE A 9 34.92 13.42 -18.06
CA ILE A 9 35.42 14.14 -16.89
C ILE A 9 36.72 13.45 -16.46
N SER A 10 37.79 14.22 -16.32
CA SER A 10 39.07 13.72 -15.83
C SER A 10 39.74 14.68 -14.85
N ASP A 11 40.33 14.14 -13.80
CA ASP A 11 41.19 14.86 -12.84
C ASP A 11 42.68 14.50 -13.00
N GLY A 12 43.03 13.79 -14.08
CA GLY A 12 44.37 13.27 -14.35
C GLY A 12 44.72 11.98 -13.60
N LYS A 13 43.93 11.56 -12.61
CA LYS A 13 44.05 10.26 -11.92
C LYS A 13 42.95 9.30 -12.31
N LYS A 14 41.75 9.83 -12.54
CA LYS A 14 40.54 9.10 -12.90
C LYS A 14 39.85 9.80 -14.05
N THR A 15 39.26 9.00 -14.91
CA THR A 15 38.46 9.47 -16.03
C THR A 15 37.13 8.72 -16.02
N TYR A 16 36.04 9.46 -16.13
CA TYR A 16 34.70 8.91 -16.30
C TYR A 16 34.11 9.42 -17.61
N GLN A 17 33.65 8.49 -18.43
CA GLN A 17 32.88 8.79 -19.62
C GLN A 17 31.40 8.73 -19.25
N LEU A 18 30.72 9.86 -19.44
CA LEU A 18 29.31 10.01 -19.12
C LEU A 18 28.49 10.01 -20.39
N TRP A 19 27.48 9.17 -20.38
CA TRP A 19 26.59 8.89 -21.49
C TRP A 19 25.17 9.28 -21.12
N ARG A 20 24.38 9.59 -22.14
CA ARG A 20 22.93 9.80 -21.99
C ARG A 20 22.17 9.09 -23.09
N SER A 21 20.85 9.03 -22.95
CA SER A 21 19.98 8.53 -24.02
C SER A 21 20.01 9.49 -25.22
N ALA A 22 19.99 8.92 -26.44
CA ALA A 22 19.92 9.68 -27.68
C ALA A 22 18.49 10.14 -28.04
N GLY A 23 17.51 9.75 -27.24
CA GLY A 23 16.08 9.85 -27.54
C GLY A 23 15.40 11.07 -26.92
N LYS A 24 14.15 10.88 -26.50
CA LYS A 24 13.39 11.91 -25.77
C LYS A 24 14.05 12.19 -24.42
N PRO A 25 13.95 13.44 -23.91
CA PRO A 25 14.33 13.77 -22.54
C PRO A 25 13.74 12.78 -21.52
N ASP A 26 14.53 12.46 -20.50
CA ASP A 26 14.11 11.59 -19.41
C ASP A 26 13.24 12.35 -18.38
N LEU A 27 13.35 13.69 -18.34
CA LEU A 27 12.61 14.57 -17.44
C LEU A 27 11.53 15.37 -18.18
N ASP A 28 10.33 15.40 -17.61
CA ASP A 28 9.18 16.14 -18.16
C ASP A 28 9.33 17.67 -18.03
N TYR A 29 10.03 18.12 -16.98
CA TYR A 29 10.19 19.55 -16.65
C TYR A 29 11.66 19.90 -16.39
N PRO A 30 12.51 19.94 -17.43
CA PRO A 30 13.93 20.27 -17.27
C PRO A 30 14.12 21.75 -16.92
N LYS A 31 15.05 22.06 -16.01
CA LYS A 31 15.38 23.44 -15.63
C LYS A 31 16.31 24.14 -16.63
N ALA A 32 17.09 23.36 -17.37
CA ALA A 32 18.09 23.81 -18.33
C ALA A 32 18.32 22.73 -19.40
N GLU A 33 19.09 23.07 -20.44
CA GLU A 33 19.45 22.11 -21.50
C GLU A 33 20.16 20.86 -20.96
N ASN A 34 21.07 21.04 -20.00
CA ASN A 34 21.81 19.95 -19.35
C ASN A 34 21.03 19.25 -18.22
N ASP A 35 19.74 19.57 -18.05
CA ASP A 35 18.84 18.95 -17.08
C ASP A 35 17.78 18.07 -17.75
N LYS A 36 18.03 17.65 -18.99
CA LYS A 36 17.05 16.87 -19.79
C LYS A 36 17.21 15.36 -19.67
N TYR A 37 18.43 14.91 -19.43
CA TYR A 37 18.77 13.49 -19.56
C TYR A 37 19.52 12.98 -18.34
N LEU A 38 19.20 11.75 -17.95
CA LEU A 38 19.91 11.05 -16.89
C LEU A 38 21.25 10.55 -17.39
N LEU A 39 22.28 10.82 -16.59
CA LEU A 39 23.64 10.41 -16.86
C LEU A 39 23.84 8.93 -16.51
N HIS A 40 24.62 8.27 -17.35
CA HIS A 40 25.14 6.94 -17.14
C HIS A 40 26.66 7.01 -17.20
N VAL A 41 27.34 6.30 -16.30
CA VAL A 41 28.79 6.17 -16.32
C VAL A 41 29.18 4.85 -17.00
N GLU A 42 30.18 4.90 -17.86
CA GLU A 42 30.73 3.69 -18.46
C GLU A 42 31.68 2.97 -17.49
N ILE A 43 31.37 1.69 -17.21
CA ILE A 43 32.14 0.82 -16.32
C ILE A 43 32.19 -0.56 -16.96
N ASN A 44 33.40 -1.08 -17.20
CA ASN A 44 33.62 -2.43 -17.74
C ASN A 44 32.79 -2.76 -19.00
N GLY A 45 32.58 -1.77 -19.87
CA GLY A 45 31.78 -1.89 -21.11
C GLY A 45 30.26 -1.82 -20.91
N TYR A 46 29.79 -1.50 -19.72
CA TYR A 46 28.37 -1.30 -19.39
C TYR A 46 28.10 0.15 -19.01
N LEU A 47 26.88 0.62 -19.27
CA LEU A 47 26.40 1.93 -18.84
C LEU A 47 25.61 1.78 -17.53
N ALA A 48 26.18 2.22 -16.42
CA ALA A 48 25.52 2.23 -15.12
C ALA A 48 24.83 3.58 -14.87
N PRO A 49 23.54 3.62 -14.50
CA PRO A 49 22.86 4.88 -14.25
C PRO A 49 23.43 5.58 -13.01
N LEU A 50 23.65 6.89 -13.10
CA LEU A 50 23.99 7.74 -11.95
C LEU A 50 22.74 8.28 -11.25
N GLY A 51 21.56 8.17 -11.88
CA GLY A 51 20.29 8.64 -11.31
C GLY A 51 20.17 10.18 -11.23
N MET A 52 21.00 10.91 -11.96
CA MET A 52 21.02 12.38 -11.96
C MET A 52 21.39 12.94 -13.33
N THR A 53 21.01 14.19 -13.58
CA THR A 53 21.39 14.94 -14.79
C THR A 53 22.76 15.61 -14.63
N ASP A 54 23.29 16.16 -15.73
CA ASP A 54 24.51 16.98 -15.67
C ASP A 54 24.29 18.26 -14.86
N PHE A 55 23.11 18.86 -14.97
CA PHE A 55 22.68 19.97 -14.13
C PHE A 55 22.74 19.59 -12.65
N ASN A 56 22.16 18.45 -12.25
CA ASN A 56 22.17 18.00 -10.86
C ASN A 56 23.58 17.67 -10.38
N LEU A 57 24.40 17.01 -11.20
CA LEU A 57 25.79 16.70 -10.86
C LEU A 57 26.57 17.98 -10.55
N THR A 58 26.44 18.99 -11.42
CA THR A 58 27.08 20.29 -11.25
C THR A 58 26.57 20.99 -9.98
N ASP A 59 25.25 21.02 -9.78
CA ASP A 59 24.63 21.67 -8.63
C ASP A 59 25.09 21.04 -7.30
N ILE A 60 25.08 19.71 -7.21
CA ILE A 60 25.51 18.96 -6.02
C ILE A 60 27.00 19.18 -5.74
N CYS A 61 27.85 19.13 -6.77
CA CYS A 61 29.29 19.33 -6.60
C CYS A 61 29.65 20.78 -6.24
N GLY A 62 28.81 21.75 -6.61
CA GLY A 62 29.06 23.17 -6.45
C GLY A 62 28.44 23.81 -5.21
N PHE A 63 27.32 23.29 -4.71
CA PHE A 63 26.54 23.92 -3.63
C PHE A 63 27.34 24.12 -2.34
N GLU A 64 27.86 23.03 -1.75
CA GLU A 64 28.59 23.10 -0.48
C GLU A 64 29.83 24.03 -0.55
N PRO A 65 30.72 23.95 -1.57
CA PRO A 65 31.86 24.85 -1.63
C PRO A 65 31.46 26.31 -1.94
N ALA A 66 30.39 26.55 -2.72
CA ALA A 66 29.87 27.90 -2.94
C ALA A 66 29.32 28.50 -1.63
N ALA A 67 28.57 27.70 -0.87
CA ALA A 67 28.04 28.09 0.43
C ALA A 67 29.15 28.46 1.42
N GLN A 68 30.21 27.65 1.46
CA GLN A 68 31.38 27.92 2.29
C GLN A 68 32.06 29.23 1.91
N LYS A 69 32.19 29.51 0.60
CA LYS A 69 32.86 30.71 0.09
C LYS A 69 32.04 31.98 0.32
N LEU A 70 30.75 31.95 0.02
CA LEU A 70 29.91 33.16 -0.01
C LEU A 70 29.46 33.58 1.38
N TYR A 71 29.14 32.62 2.24
CA TYR A 71 28.51 32.92 3.52
C TYR A 71 28.96 31.95 4.64
N GLY A 72 30.07 31.24 4.46
CA GLY A 72 30.76 30.50 5.52
C GLY A 72 30.17 29.15 5.90
N GLY A 73 29.17 28.65 5.16
CA GLY A 73 28.51 27.35 5.41
C GLY A 73 27.01 27.37 5.09
N LYS A 74 26.44 26.25 4.62
CA LYS A 74 25.04 26.17 4.12
C LYS A 74 23.98 26.65 5.10
N GLU A 75 24.23 26.50 6.40
CA GLU A 75 23.38 26.95 7.50
C GLU A 75 23.23 28.48 7.56
N ASN A 76 24.22 29.23 7.06
CA ASN A 76 24.21 30.69 7.09
C ASN A 76 23.49 31.33 5.89
N ARG A 77 22.99 30.52 4.95
CA ARG A 77 22.33 31.00 3.72
C ARG A 77 21.15 31.93 4.03
N GLY A 78 20.32 31.58 5.00
CA GLY A 78 19.17 32.40 5.40
C GLY A 78 19.58 33.77 5.93
N THR A 79 20.60 33.81 6.80
CA THR A 79 21.14 35.06 7.34
C THR A 79 21.73 35.95 6.25
N TRP A 80 22.43 35.34 5.29
CA TRP A 80 23.00 36.05 4.15
C TRP A 80 21.94 36.65 3.23
N LEU A 81 20.90 35.88 2.87
CA LEU A 81 19.79 36.40 2.05
C LEU A 81 18.97 37.47 2.78
N ASN A 82 18.73 37.30 4.09
CA ASN A 82 18.06 38.32 4.90
C ASN A 82 18.86 39.62 4.97
N ALA A 83 20.20 39.54 4.98
CA ALA A 83 21.05 40.73 4.94
C ALA A 83 20.95 41.44 3.58
N ALA A 84 20.88 40.69 2.47
CA ALA A 84 20.65 41.25 1.14
C ALA A 84 19.26 41.91 1.03
N GLU A 85 18.22 41.28 1.59
CA GLU A 85 16.88 41.86 1.62
C GLU A 85 16.86 43.18 2.41
N LYS A 86 17.54 43.23 3.55
CA LYS A 86 17.67 44.46 4.35
C LYS A 86 18.44 45.57 3.65
N SER A 87 19.38 45.23 2.77
CA SER A 87 20.23 46.24 2.10
C SER A 87 19.58 46.82 0.84
N GLY A 88 18.80 46.03 0.09
CA GLY A 88 18.23 46.48 -1.19
C GLY A 88 16.96 45.75 -1.62
N GLY A 89 16.24 45.13 -0.67
CA GLY A 89 14.96 44.47 -0.93
C GLY A 89 15.08 43.29 -1.91
N HIS A 90 14.02 43.05 -2.67
CA HIS A 90 13.90 41.90 -3.56
C HIS A 90 14.96 41.87 -4.67
N GLU A 91 15.39 43.03 -5.19
CA GLU A 91 16.42 43.11 -6.23
C GLU A 91 17.79 42.65 -5.71
N ALA A 92 18.15 43.06 -4.49
CA ALA A 92 19.39 42.62 -3.84
C ALA A 92 19.36 41.12 -3.54
N VAL A 93 18.21 40.57 -3.12
CA VAL A 93 18.03 39.11 -2.96
C VAL A 93 18.21 38.39 -4.30
N GLY A 94 17.59 38.89 -5.38
CA GLY A 94 17.75 38.32 -6.72
C GLY A 94 19.20 38.33 -7.19
N THR A 95 19.92 39.41 -6.91
CA THR A 95 21.36 39.55 -7.22
C THR A 95 22.21 38.55 -6.43
N ALA A 96 21.94 38.42 -5.13
CA ALA A 96 22.63 37.45 -4.28
C ALA A 96 22.39 36.01 -4.76
N VAL A 97 21.13 35.63 -5.03
CA VAL A 97 20.81 34.30 -5.57
C VAL A 97 21.48 34.04 -6.93
N ALA A 98 21.56 35.06 -7.79
CA ALA A 98 22.26 34.94 -9.07
C ALA A 98 23.79 34.77 -8.90
N GLU A 99 24.39 35.43 -7.90
CA GLU A 99 25.80 35.25 -7.53
C GLU A 99 26.06 33.85 -6.98
N GLU A 100 25.22 33.37 -6.06
CA GLU A 100 25.26 32.01 -5.54
C GLU A 100 25.20 31.00 -6.69
N ARG A 101 24.24 31.17 -7.61
CA ARG A 101 24.09 30.27 -8.75
C ARG A 101 25.32 30.22 -9.64
N LYS A 102 25.93 31.38 -9.95
CA LYS A 102 27.17 31.46 -10.74
C LYS A 102 28.33 30.76 -10.04
N GLU A 103 28.45 30.93 -8.73
CA GLU A 103 29.53 30.31 -7.97
C GLU A 103 29.35 28.79 -7.85
N ILE A 104 28.11 28.31 -7.71
CA ILE A 104 27.76 26.89 -7.77
C ILE A 104 28.15 26.29 -9.12
N GLU A 105 27.76 26.94 -10.23
CA GLU A 105 28.09 26.44 -11.57
C GLU A 105 29.60 26.42 -11.80
N ARG A 106 30.32 27.46 -11.37
CA ARG A 106 31.78 27.56 -11.50
C ARG A 106 32.49 26.45 -10.73
N LEU A 107 32.17 26.28 -9.43
CA LEU A 107 32.79 25.28 -8.57
C LEU A 107 32.35 23.86 -8.92
N GLY A 108 31.06 23.69 -9.20
CA GLY A 108 30.46 22.40 -9.52
C GLY A 108 30.90 21.81 -10.85
N SER A 109 31.38 22.65 -11.77
CA SER A 109 31.96 22.22 -13.04
C SER A 109 33.44 21.83 -12.93
N GLU A 110 34.07 21.96 -11.75
CA GLU A 110 35.46 21.56 -11.55
C GLU A 110 35.61 20.03 -11.68
N PRO A 111 36.42 19.52 -12.64
CA PRO A 111 36.50 18.08 -12.92
C PRO A 111 36.87 17.26 -11.69
N ALA A 112 37.80 17.73 -10.86
CA ALA A 112 38.22 17.04 -9.64
C ALA A 112 37.08 16.81 -8.63
N ARG A 113 36.11 17.74 -8.54
CA ARG A 113 34.95 17.58 -7.65
C ARG A 113 33.96 16.59 -8.23
N GLN A 114 33.73 16.64 -9.53
CA GLN A 114 32.83 15.71 -10.20
C GLN A 114 33.39 14.28 -10.18
N THR A 115 34.69 14.09 -10.42
CA THR A 115 35.33 12.76 -10.33
C THR A 115 35.28 12.21 -8.91
N GLU A 116 35.57 13.03 -7.90
CA GLU A 116 35.49 12.64 -6.49
C GLU A 116 34.05 12.25 -6.12
N TYR A 117 33.06 13.04 -6.52
CA TYR A 117 31.66 12.77 -6.25
C TYR A 117 31.19 11.45 -6.88
N ILE A 118 31.46 11.25 -8.17
CA ILE A 118 31.11 10.00 -8.88
C ILE A 118 31.81 8.81 -8.23
N GLN A 119 33.09 8.95 -7.86
CA GLN A 119 33.81 7.89 -7.16
C GLN A 119 33.13 7.53 -5.83
N ASN A 120 32.77 8.52 -5.02
CA ASN A 120 32.12 8.28 -3.73
C ASN A 120 30.76 7.60 -3.90
N LEU A 121 30.00 8.00 -4.92
CA LEU A 121 28.74 7.35 -5.29
C LEU A 121 28.96 5.87 -5.66
N LEU A 122 29.93 5.59 -6.55
CA LEU A 122 30.27 4.21 -6.94
C LEU A 122 30.75 3.37 -5.75
N ASN A 123 31.53 3.94 -4.85
CA ASN A 123 31.96 3.28 -3.61
C ASN A 123 30.76 2.92 -2.71
N GLY A 124 29.70 3.74 -2.69
CA GLY A 124 28.45 3.42 -1.99
C GLY A 124 27.77 2.17 -2.57
N TYR A 125 27.70 2.06 -3.89
CA TYR A 125 27.18 0.86 -4.55
C TYR A 125 28.04 -0.37 -4.27
N VAL A 126 29.37 -0.23 -4.34
CA VAL A 126 30.32 -1.31 -3.99
C VAL A 126 30.12 -1.77 -2.55
N SER A 127 29.99 -0.85 -1.59
CA SER A 127 29.73 -1.18 -0.19
C SER A 127 28.44 -1.99 -0.01
N THR A 128 27.38 -1.59 -0.72
CA THR A 128 26.09 -2.30 -0.70
C THR A 128 26.22 -3.72 -1.25
N TYR A 129 26.91 -3.89 -2.38
CA TYR A 129 27.21 -5.19 -2.96
C TYR A 129 28.05 -6.07 -2.02
N LEU A 130 29.11 -5.53 -1.43
CA LEU A 130 29.99 -6.27 -0.52
C LEU A 130 29.22 -6.77 0.71
N LYS A 131 28.32 -5.95 1.27
CA LYS A 131 27.42 -6.38 2.36
C LYS A 131 26.52 -7.55 1.94
N SER A 132 26.00 -7.54 0.71
CA SER A 132 25.24 -8.68 0.18
C SER A 132 26.10 -9.93 0.07
N LYS A 133 27.33 -9.79 -0.44
CA LYS A 133 28.30 -10.88 -0.56
C LYS A 133 28.67 -11.48 0.80
N GLU A 134 28.97 -10.65 1.79
CA GLU A 134 29.26 -11.06 3.18
C GLU A 134 28.10 -11.82 3.82
N THR A 135 26.87 -11.38 3.54
CA THR A 135 25.66 -11.98 4.07
C THR A 135 25.11 -13.12 3.21
N GLY A 136 25.83 -13.56 2.18
CA GLY A 136 25.40 -14.65 1.29
C GLY A 136 24.09 -14.36 0.55
N GLY A 137 23.78 -13.09 0.26
CA GLY A 137 22.57 -12.67 -0.46
C GLY A 137 21.38 -12.35 0.44
N GLN A 138 21.57 -12.29 1.76
CA GLN A 138 20.49 -11.92 2.70
C GLN A 138 20.16 -10.41 2.67
N THR A 139 21.03 -9.59 2.06
CA THR A 139 20.82 -8.16 1.83
C THR A 139 20.91 -7.84 0.33
N PHE A 140 20.45 -6.65 -0.06
CA PHE A 140 20.29 -6.26 -1.47
C PHE A 140 21.61 -6.38 -2.27
N PRO A 141 21.68 -7.24 -3.29
CA PRO A 141 22.86 -7.39 -4.14
C PRO A 141 22.88 -6.29 -5.20
N ASP A 142 23.67 -5.25 -4.94
CA ASP A 142 23.79 -4.09 -5.83
C ASP A 142 24.57 -4.44 -7.11
N PHE A 143 23.89 -4.40 -8.26
CA PHE A 143 24.48 -4.73 -9.55
C PHE A 143 25.47 -3.68 -10.04
N THR A 144 25.29 -2.40 -9.71
CA THR A 144 26.26 -1.36 -10.04
C THR A 144 27.54 -1.55 -9.23
N GLY A 145 27.40 -1.87 -7.94
CA GLY A 145 28.53 -2.21 -7.07
C GLY A 145 29.29 -3.43 -7.57
N ALA A 146 28.58 -4.50 -7.93
CA ALA A 146 29.17 -5.69 -8.54
C ALA A 146 29.84 -5.40 -9.87
N LEU A 147 29.26 -4.54 -10.70
CA LEU A 147 29.83 -4.12 -11.98
C LEU A 147 31.16 -3.40 -11.79
N VAL A 148 31.26 -2.49 -10.81
CA VAL A 148 32.51 -1.76 -10.48
C VAL A 148 33.64 -2.71 -10.10
N VAL A 149 33.35 -3.78 -9.36
CA VAL A 149 34.35 -4.80 -8.96
C VAL A 149 34.43 -5.99 -9.90
N ASN A 150 33.76 -5.94 -11.06
CA ASN A 150 33.72 -7.00 -12.08
C ASN A 150 33.22 -8.37 -11.56
N GLU A 151 32.22 -8.37 -10.68
CA GLU A 151 31.62 -9.57 -10.08
C GLU A 151 30.12 -9.73 -10.42
N LEU A 152 29.69 -9.28 -11.61
CA LEU A 152 28.29 -9.37 -12.04
C LEU A 152 27.71 -10.78 -11.96
N ALA A 153 28.48 -11.82 -12.35
CA ALA A 153 28.04 -13.20 -12.27
C ALA A 153 27.70 -13.61 -10.82
N LYS A 154 28.53 -13.19 -9.86
CA LYS A 154 28.28 -13.46 -8.44
C LYS A 154 27.06 -12.71 -7.93
N CYS A 155 26.85 -11.48 -8.38
CA CYS A 155 25.67 -10.69 -8.05
C CYS A 155 24.36 -11.34 -8.50
N VAL A 156 24.36 -12.02 -9.66
CA VAL A 156 23.20 -12.80 -10.13
C VAL A 156 22.85 -13.93 -9.15
N GLU A 157 23.85 -14.67 -8.67
CA GLU A 157 23.64 -15.73 -7.66
C GLU A 157 23.05 -15.16 -6.36
N LEU A 158 23.63 -14.07 -5.85
CA LEU A 158 23.14 -13.42 -4.62
C LEU A 158 21.72 -12.85 -4.80
N SER A 159 21.39 -12.38 -6.01
CA SER A 159 20.04 -11.88 -6.34
C SER A 159 18.97 -12.96 -6.27
N ALA A 160 19.30 -14.20 -6.65
CA ALA A 160 18.36 -15.31 -6.50
C ALA A 160 18.02 -15.55 -5.03
N VAL A 161 19.04 -15.65 -4.15
CA VAL A 161 18.85 -15.82 -2.69
C VAL A 161 18.03 -14.67 -2.09
N TYR A 162 18.36 -13.43 -2.48
CA TYR A 162 17.65 -12.26 -1.99
C TYR A 162 16.17 -12.25 -2.40
N ARG A 163 15.85 -12.66 -3.64
CA ARG A 163 14.46 -12.73 -4.13
C ARG A 163 13.66 -13.79 -3.40
N GLU A 164 14.23 -14.97 -3.15
CA GLU A 164 13.57 -16.03 -2.39
C GLU A 164 13.22 -15.57 -0.98
N LYS A 165 14.17 -14.91 -0.29
CA LYS A 165 13.93 -14.28 1.01
C LYS A 165 12.77 -13.28 0.94
N GLN A 166 12.78 -12.36 -0.02
CA GLN A 166 11.74 -11.34 -0.12
C GLN A 166 10.35 -11.94 -0.39
N GLN A 167 10.28 -13.01 -1.18
CA GLN A 167 9.03 -13.73 -1.39
C GLN A 167 8.55 -14.43 -0.12
N ALA A 168 9.45 -15.02 0.67
CA ALA A 168 9.10 -15.62 1.95
C ALA A 168 8.60 -14.58 2.95
N ASP A 169 9.29 -13.44 3.06
CA ASP A 169 8.93 -12.33 3.95
C ASP A 169 7.58 -11.69 3.57
N GLU A 170 7.29 -11.55 2.28
CA GLU A 170 5.99 -11.08 1.78
C GLU A 170 4.87 -12.08 2.09
N LYS A 171 5.08 -13.37 1.81
CA LYS A 171 4.10 -14.42 2.15
C LYS A 171 3.81 -14.48 3.65
N ALA A 172 4.83 -14.33 4.49
CA ALA A 172 4.68 -14.30 5.95
C ALA A 172 3.91 -13.05 6.42
N ARG A 173 4.13 -11.89 5.79
CA ARG A 173 3.36 -10.67 6.07
C ARG A 173 1.90 -10.82 5.64
N GLN A 174 1.66 -11.35 4.44
CA GLN A 174 0.31 -11.60 3.94
C GLN A 174 -0.44 -12.60 4.83
N ALA A 175 0.17 -13.73 5.20
CA ALA A 175 -0.46 -14.72 6.06
C ALA A 175 -0.84 -14.14 7.44
N ARG A 176 0.04 -13.33 8.04
CA ARG A 176 -0.27 -12.63 9.30
C ARG A 176 -1.43 -11.64 9.14
N ALA A 177 -1.44 -10.86 8.05
CA ALA A 177 -2.53 -9.92 7.79
C ALA A 177 -3.88 -10.64 7.58
N GLU A 178 -3.89 -11.77 6.86
CA GLU A 178 -5.07 -12.60 6.66
C GLU A 178 -5.57 -13.22 7.97
N GLU A 179 -4.67 -13.72 8.82
CA GLU A 179 -5.01 -14.25 10.15
C GLU A 179 -5.59 -13.17 11.06
N GLU A 180 -4.95 -11.99 11.12
CA GLU A 180 -5.44 -10.85 11.89
C GLU A 180 -6.77 -10.29 11.37
N GLU A 181 -7.01 -10.32 10.06
CA GLU A 181 -8.28 -9.93 9.46
C GLU A 181 -9.38 -10.95 9.77
N LYS A 182 -9.08 -12.24 9.67
CA LYS A 182 -10.01 -13.31 10.03
C LYS A 182 -10.38 -13.24 11.51
N ALA A 183 -9.41 -13.11 12.41
CA ALA A 183 -9.65 -12.97 13.84
C ALA A 183 -10.50 -11.74 14.16
N TYR A 184 -10.24 -10.62 13.49
CA TYR A 184 -11.08 -9.42 13.62
C TYR A 184 -12.54 -9.68 13.19
N CYS A 185 -12.75 -10.30 12.02
CA CYS A 185 -14.09 -10.58 11.52
C CYS A 185 -14.83 -11.57 12.44
N GLU A 186 -14.15 -12.61 12.92
CA GLU A 186 -14.72 -13.56 13.87
C GLU A 186 -15.15 -12.86 15.16
N GLU A 187 -14.31 -11.98 15.73
CA GLU A 187 -14.64 -11.21 16.93
C GLU A 187 -15.86 -10.30 16.71
N GLN A 188 -15.87 -9.52 15.61
CA GLN A 188 -17.00 -8.64 15.30
C GLN A 188 -18.29 -9.42 15.05
N ASN A 189 -18.20 -10.61 14.47
CA ASN A 189 -19.35 -11.43 14.15
C ASN A 189 -19.86 -12.27 15.33
N LYS A 190 -19.17 -12.31 16.49
CA LYS A 190 -19.62 -13.06 17.67
C LYS A 190 -21.04 -12.70 18.08
N ALA A 191 -21.35 -11.41 18.21
CA ALA A 191 -22.67 -10.97 18.63
C ALA A 191 -23.75 -11.33 17.60
N ALA A 192 -23.47 -11.17 16.30
CA ALA A 192 -24.39 -11.55 15.24
C ALA A 192 -24.62 -13.08 15.18
N ASN A 193 -23.56 -13.87 15.31
CA ASN A 193 -23.62 -15.33 15.39
C ASN A 193 -24.42 -15.80 16.62
N GLN A 194 -24.25 -15.13 17.76
CA GLN A 194 -25.01 -15.42 18.98
C GLN A 194 -26.51 -15.13 18.77
N MET A 195 -26.86 -13.98 18.19
CA MET A 195 -28.26 -13.66 17.86
C MET A 195 -28.87 -14.67 16.88
N VAL A 196 -28.11 -15.17 15.90
CA VAL A 196 -28.55 -16.23 14.98
C VAL A 196 -28.81 -17.53 15.73
N SER A 197 -27.88 -17.95 16.60
CA SER A 197 -28.04 -19.16 17.41
C SER A 197 -29.27 -19.08 18.31
N GLU A 198 -29.46 -17.96 19.02
CA GLU A 198 -30.63 -17.72 19.86
C GLU A 198 -31.93 -17.71 19.06
N ALA A 199 -31.94 -17.09 17.87
CA ALA A 199 -33.10 -17.08 17.00
C ALA A 199 -33.48 -18.50 16.53
N ILE A 200 -32.50 -19.35 16.19
CA ILE A 200 -32.72 -20.75 15.85
C ILE A 200 -33.31 -21.51 17.04
N GLN A 201 -32.78 -21.30 18.25
CA GLN A 201 -33.31 -21.91 19.48
C GLN A 201 -34.76 -21.49 19.76
N ILE A 202 -35.10 -20.22 19.56
CA ILE A 202 -36.49 -19.73 19.70
C ILE A 202 -37.40 -20.38 18.66
N ILE A 203 -36.92 -20.62 17.44
CA ILE A 203 -37.70 -21.31 16.40
C ILE A 203 -37.96 -22.78 16.77
N GLN A 204 -36.95 -23.46 17.31
CA GLN A 204 -37.06 -24.87 17.70
C GLN A 204 -37.94 -25.07 18.93
N ASN A 205 -37.70 -24.29 20.00
CA ASN A 205 -38.32 -24.50 21.30
C ASN A 205 -39.60 -23.68 21.51
N GLY A 206 -39.88 -22.74 20.60
CA GLY A 206 -40.93 -21.74 20.75
C GLY A 206 -40.50 -20.53 21.58
N GLY A 207 -41.24 -19.45 21.45
CA GLY A 207 -40.92 -18.16 22.07
C GLY A 207 -41.23 -16.98 21.16
N ILE A 208 -40.61 -15.83 21.44
CA ILE A 208 -40.78 -14.60 20.65
C ILE A 208 -39.47 -14.27 19.96
N LEU A 209 -39.45 -14.39 18.64
CA LEU A 209 -38.33 -14.00 17.79
C LEU A 209 -38.49 -12.53 17.39
N LYS A 210 -37.64 -11.64 17.90
CA LYS A 210 -37.61 -10.24 17.45
C LYS A 210 -36.87 -10.12 16.12
N ASN A 211 -37.37 -9.28 15.22
CA ASN A 211 -36.78 -9.07 13.91
C ASN A 211 -35.68 -7.98 13.95
N GLU A 212 -34.60 -8.24 14.68
CA GLU A 212 -33.51 -7.30 14.86
C GLU A 212 -32.52 -7.33 13.67
N THR A 213 -31.71 -6.28 13.53
CA THR A 213 -30.69 -6.20 12.48
C THR A 213 -29.41 -6.86 12.95
N VAL A 214 -28.93 -7.84 12.21
CA VAL A 214 -27.62 -8.48 12.39
C VAL A 214 -26.63 -7.96 11.35
N LYS A 215 -25.38 -7.75 11.76
CA LYS A 215 -24.28 -7.29 10.90
C LYS A 215 -23.20 -8.35 10.83
N PHE A 216 -22.79 -8.71 9.61
CA PHE A 216 -21.70 -9.64 9.36
C PHE A 216 -20.59 -8.95 8.58
N TYR A 217 -19.40 -8.93 9.18
CA TYR A 217 -18.18 -8.40 8.59
C TYR A 217 -17.53 -9.48 7.74
N SER A 218 -17.22 -9.14 6.49
CA SER A 218 -16.46 -9.98 5.56
C SER A 218 -14.99 -9.56 5.48
N SER A 219 -14.68 -8.37 6.00
CA SER A 219 -13.34 -7.77 6.11
C SER A 219 -13.41 -6.63 7.13
N ARG A 220 -12.28 -6.01 7.44
CA ARG A 220 -12.25 -4.80 8.29
C ARG A 220 -13.05 -3.63 7.72
N TYR A 221 -13.26 -3.59 6.41
CA TYR A 221 -13.83 -2.43 5.71
C TYR A 221 -15.20 -2.71 5.06
N SER A 222 -15.67 -3.96 5.11
CA SER A 222 -16.92 -4.37 4.47
C SER A 222 -17.75 -5.22 5.40
N PHE A 223 -19.02 -4.86 5.51
CA PHE A 223 -20.02 -5.60 6.24
C PHE A 223 -21.33 -5.64 5.47
N SER A 224 -22.11 -6.70 5.71
CA SER A 224 -23.49 -6.83 5.25
C SER A 224 -24.43 -6.73 6.45
N SER A 225 -25.58 -6.10 6.27
CA SER A 225 -26.61 -5.98 7.30
C SER A 225 -27.89 -6.67 6.84
N TYR A 226 -28.52 -7.43 7.72
CA TYR A 226 -29.76 -8.17 7.44
C TYR A 226 -30.71 -8.08 8.62
N SER A 227 -32.02 -8.07 8.37
CA SER A 227 -32.99 -8.46 9.40
C SER A 227 -32.82 -9.95 9.70
N ILE A 228 -32.81 -10.34 10.97
CA ILE A 228 -32.52 -11.71 11.41
C ILE A 228 -33.43 -12.75 10.75
N VAL A 229 -34.71 -12.45 10.55
CA VAL A 229 -35.63 -13.37 9.86
C VAL A 229 -35.23 -13.58 8.41
N ASN A 230 -34.88 -12.51 7.67
CA ASN A 230 -34.41 -12.63 6.29
C ASN A 230 -33.05 -13.35 6.21
N HIS A 231 -32.16 -13.14 7.18
CA HIS A 231 -30.91 -13.87 7.25
C HIS A 231 -31.14 -15.38 7.37
N LEU A 232 -32.01 -15.80 8.30
CA LEU A 232 -32.37 -17.20 8.50
C LEU A 232 -33.05 -17.81 7.26
N MET A 233 -34.01 -17.09 6.64
CA MET A 233 -34.65 -17.54 5.40
C MET A 233 -33.62 -17.83 4.30
N ARG A 234 -32.61 -16.96 4.16
CA ARG A 234 -31.52 -17.14 3.19
C ARG A 234 -30.60 -18.30 3.58
N GLN A 235 -30.25 -18.43 4.86
CA GLN A 235 -29.40 -19.49 5.38
C GLN A 235 -30.01 -20.88 5.15
N TYR A 236 -31.33 -21.01 5.36
CA TYR A 236 -32.09 -22.26 5.18
C TYR A 236 -32.73 -22.39 3.78
N GLN A 237 -32.33 -21.53 2.83
CA GLN A 237 -32.73 -21.60 1.41
C GLN A 237 -34.25 -21.57 1.18
N VAL A 238 -35.00 -20.85 2.01
CA VAL A 238 -36.44 -20.62 1.83
C VAL A 238 -36.65 -19.61 0.70
N ASP A 239 -37.50 -19.94 -0.27
CA ASP A 239 -37.82 -19.03 -1.38
C ASP A 239 -38.78 -17.92 -0.90
N VAL A 240 -38.21 -16.75 -0.61
CA VAL A 240 -38.97 -15.59 -0.14
C VAL A 240 -39.07 -14.56 -1.27
N PRO A 241 -40.28 -14.26 -1.77
CA PRO A 241 -40.45 -13.21 -2.78
C PRO A 241 -39.92 -11.86 -2.31
N LEU A 242 -39.31 -11.08 -3.22
CA LEU A 242 -38.70 -9.77 -2.89
C LEU A 242 -39.65 -8.82 -2.14
N ARG A 243 -40.95 -8.85 -2.47
CA ARG A 243 -41.98 -8.06 -1.77
C ARG A 243 -42.12 -8.47 -0.30
N THR A 244 -42.02 -9.76 0.00
CA THR A 244 -42.07 -10.29 1.36
C THR A 244 -40.78 -9.97 2.11
N GLN A 245 -39.61 -10.05 1.47
CA GLN A 245 -38.33 -9.65 2.07
C GLN A 245 -38.33 -8.16 2.47
N GLY A 246 -38.80 -7.27 1.58
CA GLY A 246 -38.95 -5.85 1.88
C GLY A 246 -39.94 -5.59 3.01
N TRP A 247 -41.05 -6.34 3.06
CA TRP A 247 -42.01 -6.25 4.17
C TRP A 247 -41.40 -6.69 5.51
N ILE A 248 -40.57 -7.75 5.51
CA ILE A 248 -39.83 -8.18 6.71
C ILE A 248 -38.90 -7.06 7.18
N ASN A 249 -38.13 -6.45 6.27
CA ASN A 249 -37.18 -5.38 6.64
C ASN A 249 -37.89 -4.14 7.20
N ASP A 250 -39.00 -3.70 6.59
CA ASP A 250 -39.60 -2.40 6.88
C ASP A 250 -40.74 -2.42 7.90
N LYS A 251 -41.34 -3.61 8.14
CA LYS A 251 -42.60 -3.72 8.89
C LYS A 251 -42.57 -4.75 10.00
N LEU A 252 -41.89 -5.89 9.83
CA LEU A 252 -41.93 -6.95 10.84
C LEU A 252 -41.18 -6.52 12.11
N HIS A 253 -41.84 -6.62 13.25
CA HIS A 253 -41.27 -6.34 14.57
C HIS A 253 -40.86 -7.63 15.30
N SER A 254 -41.76 -8.60 15.38
CA SER A 254 -41.48 -9.88 16.05
C SER A 254 -42.44 -10.98 15.59
N VAL A 255 -42.04 -12.23 15.78
CA VAL A 255 -42.82 -13.43 15.47
C VAL A 255 -42.93 -14.29 16.72
N THR A 256 -44.14 -14.74 17.05
CA THR A 256 -44.39 -15.65 18.17
C THR A 256 -44.54 -17.08 17.65
N ILE A 257 -43.71 -17.97 18.15
CA ILE A 257 -43.64 -19.37 17.74
C ILE A 257 -44.15 -20.24 18.90
N LYS A 258 -45.11 -21.11 18.62
CA LYS A 258 -45.71 -22.01 19.62
C LYS A 258 -46.10 -23.33 18.99
N GLY A 259 -45.61 -24.44 19.55
CA GLY A 259 -45.94 -25.78 19.08
C GLY A 259 -45.53 -26.04 17.62
N GLY A 260 -44.33 -25.61 17.23
CA GLY A 260 -43.80 -25.84 15.88
C GLY A 260 -44.46 -25.04 14.76
N LYS A 261 -45.21 -23.98 15.10
CA LYS A 261 -45.86 -23.08 14.13
C LYS A 261 -45.71 -21.62 14.51
N CYS A 262 -45.73 -20.75 13.50
CA CYS A 262 -45.88 -19.31 13.67
C CYS A 262 -47.33 -19.00 14.08
N GLU A 263 -47.54 -18.66 15.36
CA GLU A 263 -48.88 -18.42 15.91
C GLU A 263 -49.41 -17.03 15.52
N TYR A 264 -48.60 -15.98 15.73
CA TYR A 264 -48.89 -14.62 15.31
C TYR A 264 -47.59 -13.81 15.22
N PHE A 265 -47.65 -12.63 14.59
CA PHE A 265 -46.53 -11.69 14.51
C PHE A 265 -46.97 -10.26 14.81
N GLN A 266 -46.04 -9.44 15.26
CA GLN A 266 -46.21 -8.01 15.46
C GLN A 266 -45.52 -7.26 14.31
N TYR A 267 -46.16 -6.20 13.82
CA TYR A 267 -45.62 -5.39 12.73
C TYR A 267 -46.08 -3.94 12.84
N TYR A 268 -45.28 -3.02 12.31
CA TYR A 268 -45.61 -1.60 12.26
C TYR A 268 -46.63 -1.32 11.15
N ARG A 269 -47.80 -0.76 11.51
CA ARG A 269 -48.83 -0.34 10.55
C ARG A 269 -48.60 1.09 10.08
N ALA A 270 -48.44 1.26 8.77
CA ALA A 270 -48.81 2.51 8.11
C ALA A 270 -50.32 2.51 7.81
N LYS A 271 -50.94 3.69 7.62
CA LYS A 271 -52.33 3.78 7.13
C LYS A 271 -52.48 2.91 5.86
N ASN A 272 -53.39 1.94 5.90
CA ASN A 272 -53.69 0.95 4.84
C ASN A 272 -52.68 -0.19 4.60
N GLY A 273 -51.77 -0.47 5.53
CA GLY A 273 -50.85 -1.62 5.42
C GLY A 273 -51.57 -2.98 5.51
N ARG A 274 -51.49 -3.80 4.45
CA ARG A 274 -52.01 -5.19 4.43
C ARG A 274 -50.99 -6.17 5.01
N VAL A 275 -51.49 -7.19 5.71
CA VAL A 275 -50.73 -8.36 6.17
C VAL A 275 -50.25 -9.19 4.97
N SER A 276 -48.99 -9.64 5.00
CA SER A 276 -48.47 -10.57 3.99
C SER A 276 -48.88 -12.01 4.35
N GLN A 277 -49.85 -12.58 3.65
CA GLN A 277 -50.20 -13.99 3.82
C GLN A 277 -49.04 -14.93 3.46
N LYS A 278 -48.25 -14.53 2.46
CA LYS A 278 -47.05 -15.25 2.00
C LYS A 278 -45.96 -15.34 3.07
N PHE A 279 -45.93 -14.42 4.03
CA PHE A 279 -44.98 -14.49 5.14
C PHE A 279 -45.20 -15.74 6.01
N PHE A 280 -46.46 -16.12 6.28
CA PHE A 280 -46.75 -17.34 7.04
C PHE A 280 -46.28 -18.60 6.33
N ASP A 281 -46.39 -18.63 4.99
CA ASP A 281 -45.91 -19.76 4.18
C ASP A 281 -44.39 -19.89 4.31
N CYS A 282 -43.65 -18.79 4.11
CA CYS A 282 -42.19 -18.79 4.28
C CYS A 282 -41.76 -19.14 5.72
N MET A 283 -42.46 -18.65 6.74
CA MET A 283 -42.16 -19.01 8.15
C MET A 283 -42.38 -20.49 8.43
N ARG A 284 -43.42 -21.10 7.85
CA ARG A 284 -43.66 -22.54 7.99
C ARG A 284 -42.54 -23.34 7.33
N GLU A 285 -42.13 -22.96 6.13
CA GLU A 285 -40.99 -23.57 5.43
C GLU A 285 -39.68 -23.42 6.23
N LEU A 286 -39.43 -22.25 6.81
CA LEU A 286 -38.27 -22.01 7.65
C LEU A 286 -38.26 -22.89 8.91
N ILE A 287 -39.39 -22.97 9.62
CA ILE A 287 -39.52 -23.80 10.83
C ILE A 287 -39.27 -25.26 10.48
N GLN A 288 -39.82 -25.74 9.36
CA GLN A 288 -39.61 -27.10 8.88
C GLN A 288 -38.14 -27.35 8.52
N ALA A 289 -37.50 -26.46 7.75
CA ALA A 289 -36.10 -26.59 7.37
C ALA A 289 -35.15 -26.59 8.56
N ILE A 290 -35.44 -25.79 9.59
CA ILE A 290 -34.68 -25.79 10.85
C ILE A 290 -34.88 -27.09 11.64
N ALA A 291 -36.10 -27.61 11.67
CA ALA A 291 -36.40 -28.88 12.34
C ALA A 291 -35.74 -30.08 11.66
N GLU A 292 -35.68 -30.10 10.33
CA GLU A 292 -35.03 -31.15 9.53
C GLU A 292 -33.50 -31.16 9.66
N GLN A 293 -32.89 -30.00 9.96
CA GLN A 293 -31.44 -29.86 10.14
C GLN A 293 -30.98 -29.96 11.60
N ALA A 294 -31.89 -30.07 12.56
CA ALA A 294 -31.53 -30.41 13.93
C ALA A 294 -31.08 -31.88 13.97
N PRO A 295 -29.86 -32.22 14.42
CA PRO A 295 -29.49 -33.62 14.58
C PRO A 295 -30.48 -34.26 15.55
N ALA A 296 -30.95 -35.47 15.21
CA ALA A 296 -31.69 -36.33 16.11
C ALA A 296 -30.87 -36.48 17.40
N GLY A 297 -31.20 -35.66 18.40
CA GLY A 297 -30.70 -35.81 19.77
C GLY A 297 -31.07 -37.20 20.23
N GLU A 298 -30.07 -37.90 20.75
CA GLU A 298 -30.14 -39.25 21.29
C GLU A 298 -31.47 -39.51 21.98
N SER A 299 -32.22 -40.47 21.44
CA SER A 299 -33.26 -41.16 22.17
C SER A 299 -32.60 -41.89 23.34
N THR A 300 -32.54 -41.23 24.49
CA THR A 300 -32.49 -41.93 25.78
C THR A 300 -33.87 -42.50 26.05
N ASP A 301 -34.18 -43.61 25.37
CA ASP A 301 -35.22 -44.52 25.82
C ASP A 301 -34.58 -45.73 26.50
N VAL A 302 -35.17 -46.05 27.64
CA VAL A 302 -34.65 -46.83 28.76
C VAL A 302 -34.76 -48.33 28.48
N ALA A 303 -33.77 -49.10 28.95
CA ALA A 303 -33.96 -50.40 29.60
C ALA A 303 -32.81 -50.70 30.56
#